data_AF-A0A2E8MBI6-F1
#
_entry.id   AF-A0A2E8MBI6-F1
#
_cell.length_a   1.000
_cell.length_b   1.000
_cell.length_c   1.000
_cell.angle_alpha   90.00
_cell.angle_beta   90.00
_cell.angle_gamma   90.00
#
_symmetry.space_group_name_H-M   'P 1'
#
loop_
_entity.id
_entity.type
_entity.pdbx_description
1 polymer ?
#
loop_
_entity_poly.entity_id
_entity_poly.type
_entity_poly.pdbx_seq_one_letter_code
_entity_poly.pdbx_strand_id
1 'polypeptide(L)'
;MRIPFNNTYAQLPRRFYFKQEASKVPAPKVIRINTSLAKELSLDPNELKSARGFAFLSGNATPEGADPLAQAYAGHQFGNFSPQLGDGRALLIGELLDQSGKRFDLQLKGSGPTPFSRSGDGRSALGPVLREYIVSEAMAALGVPTTRALAAVSTGEPVHRQHGPEPGGIFTRIAASHIRVGTFQYFYSRNDVEALQILTDYTIERHYPRASNPIELLRAVIATQASLVAHWMSLGFIHGVMNTDNCAISGETIDFGPCAFMDKFHPQCVFSSIDRNARYAWGNQASIAHWNLMRFAETLLPLIDSDTDKAITLAETELKAFGDLFQKDYQTRFLQKLGLPETSSHDEIDRCLKLLTEQEIDFTLFFRRLTRFAAGESSEPLAELFPDKVIFRDWLNDWNQSSLDVSKMRETNPILIPRNHRVEQAIRAGYQGDLAPFHRLVDALKNPFAEQEEYSDLETPPRPEEAVHETFCGT
;
A
#
# COMPACT_ATOMS: atom_id res chain seq x y z
N MET A 1 -0.85 30.33 -6.34
CA MET A 1 -1.01 28.88 -6.43
C MET A 1 -2.29 28.59 -7.16
N ARG A 2 -2.17 28.21 -8.43
CA ARG A 2 -3.30 27.78 -9.25
C ARG A 2 -3.17 26.27 -9.39
N ILE A 3 -3.99 25.52 -8.68
CA ILE A 3 -4.05 24.07 -8.82
C ILE A 3 -5.16 23.75 -9.83
N PRO A 4 -4.87 22.97 -10.90
CA PRO A 4 -5.86 22.65 -11.92
C PRO A 4 -6.81 21.54 -11.42
N PHE A 5 -7.64 21.84 -10.42
CA PHE A 5 -8.60 20.88 -9.89
C PHE A 5 -9.65 20.46 -10.92
N ASN A 6 -10.03 19.19 -10.88
CA ASN A 6 -11.07 18.61 -11.69
C ASN A 6 -11.96 17.68 -10.84
N ASN A 7 -12.77 18.26 -9.94
CA ASN A 7 -13.47 17.51 -8.89
C ASN A 7 -14.73 16.81 -9.41
N THR A 8 -14.61 15.58 -9.93
CA THR A 8 -15.74 14.76 -10.37
C THR A 8 -16.37 13.95 -9.24
N TYR A 9 -15.62 13.51 -8.23
CA TYR A 9 -16.21 12.82 -7.08
C TYR A 9 -17.16 13.75 -6.31
N ALA A 10 -16.82 15.04 -6.22
CA ALA A 10 -17.67 16.05 -5.59
C ALA A 10 -18.97 16.34 -6.37
N GLN A 11 -19.09 15.86 -7.61
CA GLN A 11 -20.32 15.95 -8.41
C GLN A 11 -21.27 14.76 -8.19
N LEU A 12 -20.81 13.69 -7.52
CA LEU A 12 -21.68 12.59 -7.12
C LEU A 12 -22.77 13.09 -6.13
N PRO A 13 -23.89 12.36 -6.00
CA PRO A 13 -24.95 12.71 -5.05
C PRO A 13 -24.42 12.90 -3.62
N ARG A 14 -25.06 13.79 -2.85
CA ARG A 14 -24.62 14.11 -1.47
C ARG A 14 -24.53 12.91 -0.52
N ARG A 15 -25.16 11.77 -0.82
CA ARG A 15 -25.06 10.53 -0.03
C ARG A 15 -23.67 9.86 -0.06
N PHE A 16 -22.78 10.26 -0.97
CA PHE A 16 -21.42 9.72 -1.10
C PHE A 16 -20.40 10.36 -0.16
N TYR A 17 -20.69 11.55 0.36
CA TYR A 17 -19.70 12.33 1.10
C TYR A 17 -20.34 13.36 2.03
N PHE A 18 -19.51 13.96 2.86
CA PHE A 18 -19.84 15.16 3.61
C PHE A 18 -18.86 16.29 3.24
N LYS A 19 -19.36 17.43 2.75
CA LYS A 19 -18.50 18.58 2.42
C LYS A 19 -18.06 19.29 3.70
N GLN A 20 -16.77 19.52 3.84
CA GLN A 20 -16.21 20.28 4.95
C GLN A 20 -14.79 20.76 4.64
N GLU A 21 -14.34 21.76 5.39
CA GLU A 21 -12.97 22.24 5.35
C GLU A 21 -12.06 21.51 6.35
N ALA A 22 -10.75 21.59 6.13
CA ALA A 22 -9.77 21.07 7.08
C ALA A 22 -9.73 21.91 8.37
N SER A 23 -9.42 21.26 9.49
CA SER A 23 -9.18 21.93 10.77
C SER A 23 -7.77 22.51 10.80
N LYS A 24 -7.69 23.83 11.04
CA LYS A 24 -6.43 24.55 11.13
C LYS A 24 -5.52 23.99 12.22
N VAL A 25 -4.21 24.18 12.03
CA VAL A 25 -3.14 23.77 12.95
C VAL A 25 -2.25 24.97 13.31
N PRO A 26 -1.72 25.04 14.54
CA PRO A 26 -1.20 26.29 15.10
C PRO A 26 0.17 26.71 14.56
N ALA A 27 1.09 25.77 14.38
CA ALA A 27 2.48 26.07 14.03
C ALA A 27 3.04 25.01 13.09
N PRO A 28 2.48 24.86 11.88
CA PRO A 28 2.92 23.80 11.02
C PRO A 28 4.37 24.02 10.60
N LYS A 29 5.09 22.94 10.25
CA LYS A 29 6.35 23.01 9.48
C LYS A 29 6.39 21.93 8.41
N VAL A 30 6.88 22.28 7.21
CA VAL A 30 7.13 21.27 6.16
C VAL A 30 8.23 20.33 6.64
N ILE A 31 7.94 19.03 6.60
CA ILE A 31 8.95 17.99 6.78
C ILE A 31 9.54 17.67 5.42
N ARG A 32 8.70 17.27 4.46
CA ARG A 32 9.16 16.91 3.12
C ARG A 32 8.08 17.14 2.08
N ILE A 33 8.49 17.58 0.89
CA ILE A 33 7.64 17.69 -0.31
C ILE A 33 8.27 16.85 -1.42
N ASN A 34 7.46 16.01 -2.05
CA ASN A 34 7.88 15.18 -3.17
C ASN A 34 7.86 15.98 -4.47
N THR A 35 8.99 16.59 -4.80
CA THR A 35 9.08 17.48 -5.96
C THR A 35 9.03 16.75 -7.31
N SER A 36 9.33 15.44 -7.35
CA SER A 36 9.17 14.64 -8.58
C SER A 36 7.69 14.42 -8.86
N LEU A 37 6.98 13.87 -7.86
CA LEU A 37 5.55 13.63 -7.93
C LEU A 37 4.76 14.93 -8.19
N ALA A 38 5.15 16.05 -7.57
CA ALA A 38 4.54 17.34 -7.85
C ALA A 38 4.60 17.68 -9.36
N LYS A 39 5.76 17.50 -10.00
CA LYS A 39 5.91 17.76 -11.45
C LYS A 39 5.06 16.80 -12.28
N GLU A 40 5.05 15.50 -11.93
CA GLU A 40 4.21 14.48 -12.59
C GLU A 40 2.72 14.88 -12.55
N LEU A 41 2.27 15.42 -11.42
CA LEU A 41 0.90 15.91 -11.20
C LEU A 41 0.63 17.33 -11.72
N SER A 42 1.52 17.87 -12.57
CA SER A 42 1.40 19.23 -13.11
C SER A 42 1.31 20.34 -12.04
N LEU A 43 1.89 20.10 -10.86
CA LEU A 43 2.02 21.08 -9.77
C LEU A 43 3.41 21.71 -9.81
N ASP A 44 3.51 23.02 -9.57
CA ASP A 44 4.79 23.70 -9.42
C ASP A 44 5.38 23.44 -8.02
N PRO A 45 6.55 22.76 -7.91
CA PRO A 45 7.20 22.54 -6.63
C PRO A 45 7.58 23.82 -5.88
N ASN A 46 7.84 24.92 -6.59
CA ASN A 46 8.16 26.21 -5.97
C ASN A 46 6.91 26.85 -5.37
N GLU A 47 5.75 26.74 -6.02
CA GLU A 47 4.49 27.19 -5.45
C GLU A 47 4.12 26.39 -4.20
N LEU A 48 4.32 25.07 -4.19
CA LEU A 48 4.09 24.22 -3.00
C LEU A 48 4.97 24.63 -1.81
N LYS A 49 6.20 25.09 -2.07
CA LYS A 49 7.13 25.60 -1.04
C LYS A 49 6.84 27.04 -0.60
N SER A 50 5.95 27.76 -1.29
CA SER A 50 5.56 29.12 -0.91
C SER A 50 4.69 29.12 0.36
N ALA A 51 4.52 30.28 1.00
CA ALA A 51 3.63 30.42 2.15
C ALA A 51 2.18 29.97 1.86
N ARG A 52 1.70 30.17 0.62
CA ARG A 52 0.35 29.72 0.20
C ARG A 52 0.28 28.21 0.02
N GLY A 53 1.26 27.63 -0.66
CA GLY A 53 1.35 26.17 -0.83
C GLY A 53 1.48 25.46 0.52
N PHE A 54 2.24 26.06 1.43
CA PHE A 54 2.38 25.54 2.77
C PHE A 54 1.09 25.57 3.59
N ALA A 55 0.36 26.70 3.55
CA ALA A 55 -0.96 26.79 4.20
C ALA A 55 -1.95 25.76 3.64
N PHE A 56 -1.86 25.44 2.34
CA PHE A 56 -2.63 24.36 1.73
C PHE A 56 -2.23 22.98 2.27
N LEU A 57 -0.95 22.62 2.21
CA LEU A 57 -0.45 21.31 2.64
C LEU A 57 -0.70 21.03 4.13
N SER A 58 -0.80 22.08 4.95
CA SER A 58 -1.13 21.98 6.37
C SER A 58 -2.64 22.02 6.67
N GLY A 59 -3.51 22.15 5.67
CA GLY A 59 -4.94 22.35 5.87
C GLY A 59 -5.34 23.70 6.48
N ASN A 60 -4.43 24.69 6.51
CA ASN A 60 -4.70 26.03 7.04
C ASN A 60 -5.40 26.97 6.04
N ALA A 61 -5.35 26.63 4.76
CA ALA A 61 -6.02 27.35 3.69
C ALA A 61 -6.49 26.38 2.61
N THR A 62 -7.65 26.69 2.03
CA THR A 62 -8.23 25.90 0.94
C THR A 62 -7.87 26.58 -0.38
N PRO A 63 -7.16 25.89 -1.29
CA PRO A 63 -6.78 26.48 -2.56
C PRO A 63 -8.00 26.74 -3.44
N GLU A 64 -7.91 27.76 -4.30
CA GLU A 64 -8.96 28.09 -5.26
C GLU A 64 -9.25 26.87 -6.16
N GLY A 65 -10.53 26.55 -6.32
CA GLY A 65 -11.00 25.41 -7.12
C GLY A 65 -11.07 24.06 -6.39
N ALA A 66 -10.60 23.97 -5.14
CA ALA A 66 -10.85 22.78 -4.31
C ALA A 66 -12.33 22.67 -3.91
N ASP A 67 -12.78 21.44 -3.64
CA ASP A 67 -14.14 21.16 -3.17
C ASP A 67 -14.09 20.07 -2.08
N PRO A 68 -13.60 20.45 -0.88
CA PRO A 68 -13.15 19.48 0.09
C PRO A 68 -14.29 18.69 0.73
N LEU A 69 -14.07 17.38 0.87
CA LEU A 69 -15.08 16.44 1.34
C LEU A 69 -14.48 15.24 2.07
N ALA A 70 -15.26 14.65 2.97
CA ALA A 70 -14.97 13.36 3.60
C ALA A 70 -15.87 12.29 2.96
N GLN A 71 -15.30 11.19 2.47
CA GLN A 71 -16.05 10.13 1.80
C GLN A 71 -16.76 9.22 2.81
N ALA A 72 -17.97 8.76 2.47
CA ALA A 72 -18.70 7.76 3.23
C ALA A 72 -18.34 6.35 2.73
N TYR A 73 -18.02 5.45 3.65
CA TYR A 73 -17.84 4.03 3.35
C TYR A 73 -18.14 3.16 4.58
N ALA A 74 -18.31 1.86 4.36
CA ALA A 74 -18.45 0.82 5.37
C ALA A 74 -17.26 -0.14 5.24
N GLY A 75 -17.25 -1.24 5.98
CA GLY A 75 -16.23 -2.25 5.77
C GLY A 75 -16.34 -3.44 6.72
N HIS A 76 -15.81 -4.58 6.29
CA HIS A 76 -15.58 -5.71 7.18
C HIS A 76 -14.20 -5.57 7.81
N GLN A 77 -14.18 -5.35 9.11
CA GLN A 77 -12.97 -5.24 9.91
C GLN A 77 -12.71 -6.59 10.60
N PHE A 78 -11.60 -7.25 10.24
CA PHE A 78 -11.29 -8.60 10.74
C PHE A 78 -12.45 -9.61 10.54
N GLY A 79 -13.17 -9.47 9.44
CA GLY A 79 -14.33 -10.32 9.09
C GLY A 79 -15.67 -9.86 9.68
N ASN A 80 -15.69 -8.90 10.60
CA ASN A 80 -16.93 -8.36 11.16
C ASN A 80 -17.39 -7.11 10.41
N PHE A 81 -18.66 -7.05 10.01
CA PHE A 81 -19.18 -5.91 9.26
C PHE A 81 -19.40 -4.69 10.16
N SER A 82 -18.85 -3.55 9.75
CA SER A 82 -19.13 -2.22 10.29
C SER A 82 -19.94 -1.42 9.27
N PRO A 83 -21.22 -1.11 9.56
CA PRO A 83 -22.13 -0.48 8.59
C PRO A 83 -21.81 1.00 8.29
N GLN A 84 -20.93 1.61 9.10
CA GLN A 84 -20.50 2.99 8.93
C GLN A 84 -19.07 3.19 9.45
N LEU A 85 -18.18 3.50 8.51
CA LEU A 85 -16.84 4.00 8.73
C LEU A 85 -16.78 5.41 8.13
N GLY A 86 -16.14 5.56 6.96
CA GLY A 86 -15.93 6.84 6.30
C GLY A 86 -14.57 7.47 6.62
N ASP A 87 -14.24 8.54 5.92
CA ASP A 87 -13.00 9.29 6.11
C ASP A 87 -13.01 10.00 7.47
N GLY A 88 -12.67 9.28 8.54
CA GLY A 88 -12.74 9.79 9.92
C GLY A 88 -11.55 10.66 10.34
N ARG A 89 -10.49 10.71 9.56
CA ARG A 89 -9.31 11.58 9.81
C ARG A 89 -8.68 12.06 8.51
N ALA A 90 -9.45 12.06 7.43
CA ALA A 90 -8.95 12.37 6.12
C ALA A 90 -9.96 13.24 5.37
N LEU A 91 -9.46 14.03 4.43
CA LEU A 91 -10.28 14.95 3.65
C LEU A 91 -9.76 14.95 2.21
N LEU A 92 -10.59 14.52 1.27
CA LEU A 92 -10.33 14.72 -0.15
C LEU A 92 -10.41 16.22 -0.40
N ILE A 93 -9.32 16.87 -0.78
CA ILE A 93 -9.32 18.30 -1.09
C ILE A 93 -9.85 18.54 -2.50
N GLY A 94 -9.54 17.62 -3.40
CA GLY A 94 -9.99 17.65 -4.77
C GLY A 94 -9.26 16.62 -5.61
N GLU A 95 -9.45 16.72 -6.91
CA GLU A 95 -8.88 15.82 -7.89
C GLU A 95 -7.99 16.56 -8.87
N LEU A 96 -6.87 15.96 -9.23
CA LEU A 96 -5.86 16.50 -10.13
C LEU A 96 -5.79 15.66 -11.40
N LEU A 97 -5.30 16.27 -12.47
CA LEU A 97 -4.86 15.56 -13.68
C LEU A 97 -3.33 15.61 -13.74
N ASP A 98 -2.71 14.46 -13.99
CA ASP A 98 -1.28 14.40 -14.28
C ASP A 98 -0.97 14.91 -15.69
N GLN A 99 0.31 14.92 -16.06
CA GLN A 99 0.76 15.36 -17.40
C GLN A 99 0.20 14.51 -18.55
N SER A 100 -0.27 13.28 -18.28
CA SER A 100 -0.89 12.38 -19.26
C SER A 100 -2.42 12.50 -19.31
N GLY A 101 -3.01 13.34 -18.46
CA GLY A 101 -4.46 13.47 -18.31
C GLY A 101 -5.10 12.41 -17.41
N LYS A 102 -4.31 11.59 -16.70
CA LYS A 102 -4.81 10.63 -15.72
C LYS A 102 -5.20 11.35 -14.43
N ARG A 103 -6.35 10.96 -13.87
CA ARG A 103 -6.95 11.56 -12.69
C ARG A 103 -6.43 10.95 -11.39
N PHE A 104 -6.15 11.80 -10.41
CA PHE A 104 -5.74 11.42 -9.06
C PHE A 104 -6.49 12.20 -7.99
N ASP A 105 -6.83 11.55 -6.90
CA ASP A 105 -7.32 12.17 -5.69
C ASP A 105 -6.17 12.80 -4.91
N LEU A 106 -6.38 13.99 -4.36
CA LEU A 106 -5.50 14.62 -3.37
C LEU A 106 -6.20 14.67 -2.02
N GLN A 107 -5.65 13.95 -1.04
CA GLN A 107 -6.23 13.81 0.30
C GLN A 107 -5.28 14.32 1.39
N LEU A 108 -5.79 15.08 2.36
CA LEU A 108 -5.07 15.41 3.60
C LEU A 108 -5.52 14.49 4.72
N LYS A 109 -4.62 13.63 5.20
CA LYS A 109 -4.82 12.72 6.34
C LYS A 109 -4.20 13.36 7.60
N GLY A 110 -4.96 13.36 8.71
CA GLY A 110 -4.68 14.15 9.91
C GLY A 110 -5.28 15.56 9.89
N SER A 111 -6.16 15.85 8.94
CA SER A 111 -6.74 17.19 8.70
C SER A 111 -7.86 17.59 9.66
N GLY A 112 -8.11 16.81 10.73
CA GLY A 112 -9.10 17.10 11.75
C GLY A 112 -10.32 16.18 11.69
N PRO A 113 -11.23 16.33 12.67
CA PRO A 113 -12.41 15.48 12.75
C PRO A 113 -13.39 15.75 11.61
N THR A 114 -14.15 14.73 11.28
CA THR A 114 -15.21 14.70 10.29
C THR A 114 -16.44 14.02 10.93
N PRO A 115 -17.63 14.05 10.32
CA PRO A 115 -18.77 13.27 10.80
C PRO A 115 -18.52 11.76 10.87
N PHE A 116 -17.44 11.27 10.23
CA PHE A 116 -17.02 9.87 10.22
C PHE A 116 -15.94 9.54 11.27
N SER A 117 -15.48 10.50 12.07
CA SER A 117 -14.44 10.28 13.09
C SER A 117 -14.86 9.34 14.21
N ARG A 118 -16.16 9.07 14.37
CA ARG A 118 -16.70 8.33 15.52
C ARG A 118 -16.18 8.98 16.82
N SER A 119 -15.46 8.23 17.65
CA SER A 119 -14.83 8.73 18.89
C SER A 119 -13.39 9.20 18.73
N GLY A 120 -12.84 9.22 17.51
CA GLY A 120 -11.47 9.65 17.23
C GLY A 120 -11.31 11.17 17.13
N ASP A 121 -10.10 11.65 17.33
CA ASP A 121 -9.75 13.09 17.28
C ASP A 121 -9.62 13.65 15.85
N GLY A 122 -9.61 12.79 14.83
CA GLY A 122 -9.40 13.17 13.43
C GLY A 122 -7.98 13.66 13.11
N ARG A 123 -7.05 13.56 14.06
CA ARG A 123 -5.65 13.96 13.92
C ARG A 123 -4.76 12.74 13.67
N SER A 124 -3.56 12.98 13.17
CA SER A 124 -2.53 11.95 13.02
C SER A 124 -1.32 12.31 13.87
N ALA A 125 -0.79 11.32 14.59
CA ALA A 125 0.55 11.43 15.13
C ALA A 125 1.58 11.44 13.99
N LEU A 126 2.78 11.96 14.29
CA LEU A 126 3.86 12.12 13.33
C LEU A 126 4.42 10.76 12.86
N GLY A 127 4.52 9.76 13.73
CA GLY A 127 5.07 8.44 13.38
C GLY A 127 4.33 7.77 12.21
N PRO A 128 2.99 7.67 12.23
CA PRO A 128 2.19 7.20 11.10
C PRO A 128 2.41 7.99 9.81
N VAL A 129 2.56 9.32 9.90
CA VAL A 129 2.84 10.17 8.72
C VAL A 129 4.19 9.81 8.10
N LEU A 130 5.23 9.66 8.92
CA LEU A 130 6.57 9.30 8.45
C LEU A 130 6.59 7.87 7.88
N ARG A 131 5.94 6.91 8.54
CA ARG A 131 5.82 5.53 8.06
C ARG A 131 5.11 5.47 6.71
N GLU A 132 3.94 6.10 6.61
CA GLU A 132 3.15 6.10 5.39
C GLU A 132 3.92 6.76 4.24
N TYR A 133 4.65 7.86 4.50
CA TYR A 133 5.54 8.46 3.50
C TYR A 133 6.65 7.50 3.05
N ILE A 134 7.39 6.89 3.98
CA ILE A 134 8.50 5.98 3.64
C ILE A 134 7.99 4.80 2.83
N VAL A 135 6.96 4.12 3.30
CA VAL A 135 6.51 2.85 2.73
C VAL A 135 5.81 3.08 1.39
N SER A 136 4.96 4.11 1.26
CA SER A 136 4.31 4.41 -0.02
C SER A 136 5.31 4.72 -1.13
N GLU A 137 6.32 5.56 -0.87
CA GLU A 137 7.30 5.89 -1.90
C GLU A 137 8.27 4.74 -2.19
N ALA A 138 8.59 3.92 -1.19
CA ALA A 138 9.34 2.68 -1.41
C ALA A 138 8.55 1.70 -2.30
N MET A 139 7.26 1.50 -2.03
CA MET A 139 6.39 0.64 -2.84
C MET A 139 6.32 1.12 -4.29
N ALA A 140 6.22 2.43 -4.51
CA ALA A 140 6.24 3.01 -5.85
C ALA A 140 7.58 2.77 -6.56
N ALA A 141 8.71 2.95 -5.87
CA ALA A 141 10.04 2.69 -6.43
C ALA A 141 10.31 1.20 -6.68
N LEU A 142 9.67 0.31 -5.91
CA LEU A 142 9.64 -1.15 -6.13
C LEU A 142 8.69 -1.57 -7.26
N GLY A 143 7.98 -0.62 -7.89
CA GLY A 143 7.05 -0.88 -8.99
C GLY A 143 5.69 -1.44 -8.55
N VAL A 144 5.38 -1.41 -7.25
CA VAL A 144 4.08 -1.85 -6.73
C VAL A 144 3.04 -0.73 -6.92
N PRO A 145 1.87 -0.99 -7.52
CA PRO A 145 0.78 -0.01 -7.55
C PRO A 145 0.41 0.42 -6.13
N THR A 146 0.45 1.73 -5.87
CA THR A 146 0.29 2.27 -4.52
C THR A 146 -0.13 3.74 -4.51
N THR A 147 -0.84 4.14 -3.45
CA THR A 147 -0.98 5.56 -3.13
C THR A 147 0.38 6.20 -2.88
N ARG A 148 0.56 7.46 -3.27
CA ARG A 148 1.82 8.19 -3.24
C ARG A 148 1.82 9.28 -2.17
N ALA A 149 3.02 9.69 -1.76
CA ALA A 149 3.23 10.76 -0.78
C ALA A 149 3.64 12.06 -1.48
N LEU A 150 2.76 13.07 -1.47
CA LEU A 150 3.11 14.40 -1.95
C LEU A 150 3.82 15.24 -0.88
N ALA A 151 3.37 15.17 0.37
CA ALA A 151 3.99 15.92 1.45
C ALA A 151 3.78 15.30 2.84
N ALA A 152 4.72 15.58 3.73
CA ALA A 152 4.59 15.41 5.17
C ALA A 152 4.78 16.78 5.86
N VAL A 153 3.91 17.10 6.80
CA VAL A 153 3.89 18.37 7.53
C VAL A 153 3.73 18.07 9.02
N SER A 154 4.50 18.69 9.91
CA SER A 154 4.21 18.69 11.35
C SER A 154 3.19 19.77 11.66
N THR A 155 2.36 19.59 12.69
CA THR A 155 1.26 20.52 13.03
C THR A 155 1.62 21.56 14.08
N GLY A 156 2.64 21.26 14.91
CA GLY A 156 3.01 22.07 16.06
C GLY A 156 2.12 21.86 17.29
N GLU A 157 1.19 20.90 17.25
CA GLU A 157 0.37 20.49 18.38
C GLU A 157 0.59 19.00 18.71
N PRO A 158 0.51 18.60 19.99
CA PRO A 158 0.55 17.20 20.37
C PRO A 158 -0.77 16.50 20.05
N VAL A 159 -0.68 15.20 19.82
CA VAL A 159 -1.78 14.28 19.57
C VAL A 159 -1.73 13.21 20.66
N HIS A 160 -2.84 13.02 21.39
CA HIS A 160 -2.86 12.10 22.52
C HIS A 160 -3.08 10.65 22.05
N ARG A 161 -2.15 9.77 22.42
CA ARG A 161 -2.23 8.33 22.19
C ARG A 161 -2.06 7.57 23.51
N GLN A 162 -2.18 6.24 23.47
CA GLN A 162 -2.13 5.40 24.66
C GLN A 162 -0.84 5.56 25.48
N HIS A 163 0.28 5.87 24.82
CA HIS A 163 1.59 6.04 25.45
C HIS A 163 1.92 7.49 25.84
N GLY A 164 0.96 8.42 25.68
CA GLY A 164 1.13 9.83 25.98
C GLY A 164 1.00 10.75 24.77
N PRO A 165 1.37 12.03 24.90
CA PRO A 165 1.34 12.99 23.81
C PRO A 165 2.46 12.71 22.80
N GLU A 166 2.12 12.59 21.53
CA GLU A 166 3.05 12.48 20.41
C GLU A 166 2.96 13.74 19.53
N PRO A 167 4.03 14.18 18.84
CA PRO A 167 3.93 15.29 17.88
C PRO A 167 2.89 14.98 16.79
N GLY A 168 2.04 15.94 16.44
CA GLY A 168 1.07 15.80 15.36
C GLY A 168 1.68 16.00 13.96
N GLY A 169 1.07 15.35 12.97
CA GLY A 169 1.43 15.48 11.56
C GLY A 169 0.22 15.44 10.62
N ILE A 170 0.42 15.96 9.42
CA ILE A 170 -0.49 15.86 8.28
C ILE A 170 0.25 15.20 7.12
N PHE A 171 -0.42 14.24 6.48
CA PHE A 171 0.06 13.53 5.31
C PHE A 171 -0.77 13.93 4.09
N THR A 172 -0.11 14.40 3.03
CA THR A 172 -0.76 14.67 1.75
C THR A 172 -0.61 13.46 0.84
N ARG A 173 -1.69 12.65 0.77
CA ARG A 173 -1.78 11.43 -0.01
C ARG A 173 -2.30 11.71 -1.41
N ILE A 174 -1.72 11.04 -2.40
CA ILE A 174 -2.20 11.00 -3.77
C ILE A 174 -2.61 9.56 -4.11
N ALA A 175 -3.75 9.35 -4.75
CA ALA A 175 -4.21 8.02 -5.15
C ALA A 175 -4.90 8.11 -6.51
N ALA A 176 -4.89 7.04 -7.32
CA ALA A 176 -5.76 7.01 -8.50
C ALA A 176 -7.23 7.19 -8.10
N SER A 177 -7.63 6.64 -6.95
CA SER A 177 -8.91 6.89 -6.28
C SER A 177 -8.93 6.33 -4.86
N HIS A 178 -9.72 6.92 -3.98
CA HIS A 178 -10.01 6.38 -2.64
C HIS A 178 -11.28 5.51 -2.59
N ILE A 179 -11.84 5.11 -3.75
CA ILE A 179 -12.94 4.13 -3.83
C ILE A 179 -12.43 2.74 -3.43
N ARG A 180 -13.19 2.07 -2.56
CA ARG A 180 -12.81 0.80 -1.91
C ARG A 180 -13.95 -0.18 -2.01
N VAL A 181 -13.68 -1.46 -1.74
CA VAL A 181 -14.76 -2.45 -1.55
C VAL A 181 -15.75 -1.94 -0.48
N GLY A 182 -15.23 -1.33 0.59
CA GLY A 182 -16.04 -0.68 1.63
C GLY A 182 -16.98 0.43 1.13
N THR A 183 -16.64 1.15 0.07
CA THR A 183 -17.50 2.18 -0.53
C THR A 183 -18.75 1.55 -1.16
N PHE A 184 -18.61 0.43 -1.86
CA PHE A 184 -19.74 -0.32 -2.40
C PHE A 184 -20.59 -0.95 -1.30
N GLN A 185 -19.94 -1.54 -0.28
CA GLN A 185 -20.62 -2.15 0.86
C GLN A 185 -21.50 -1.16 1.63
N TYR A 186 -21.11 0.12 1.65
CA TYR A 186 -21.89 1.18 2.30
C TYR A 186 -23.29 1.32 1.69
N PHE A 187 -23.39 1.35 0.36
CA PHE A 187 -24.67 1.47 -0.33
C PHE A 187 -25.43 0.15 -0.41
N TYR A 188 -24.70 -0.96 -0.59
CA TYR A 188 -25.30 -2.29 -0.57
C TYR A 188 -26.02 -2.59 0.75
N SER A 189 -25.37 -2.35 1.89
CA SER A 189 -25.98 -2.56 3.22
C SER A 189 -27.18 -1.65 3.52
N ARG A 190 -27.41 -0.62 2.71
CA ARG A 190 -28.54 0.31 2.81
C ARG A 190 -29.63 0.02 1.78
N ASN A 191 -29.48 -1.02 0.96
CA ASN A 191 -30.34 -1.33 -0.17
C ASN A 191 -30.46 -0.17 -1.18
N ASP A 192 -29.41 0.65 -1.29
CA ASP A 192 -29.38 1.81 -2.20
C ASP A 192 -28.84 1.40 -3.57
N VAL A 193 -29.67 0.68 -4.34
CA VAL A 193 -29.31 0.15 -5.66
C VAL A 193 -29.01 1.27 -6.67
N GLU A 194 -29.71 2.40 -6.57
CA GLU A 194 -29.45 3.57 -7.42
C GLU A 194 -28.03 4.11 -7.18
N ALA A 195 -27.61 4.28 -5.92
CA ALA A 195 -26.25 4.71 -5.63
C ALA A 195 -25.20 3.66 -6.02
N LEU A 196 -25.51 2.37 -5.91
CA LEU A 196 -24.62 1.31 -6.41
C LEU A 196 -24.42 1.41 -7.93
N GLN A 197 -25.47 1.67 -8.70
CA GLN A 197 -25.37 1.86 -10.15
C GLN A 197 -24.50 3.07 -10.47
N ILE A 198 -24.77 4.22 -9.85
CA ILE A 198 -23.97 5.44 -10.03
C ILE A 198 -22.49 5.20 -9.69
N LEU A 199 -22.21 4.52 -8.58
CA LEU A 199 -20.83 4.20 -8.17
C LEU A 199 -20.15 3.25 -9.15
N THR A 200 -20.88 2.26 -9.66
CA THR A 200 -20.38 1.28 -10.63
C THR A 200 -20.00 1.98 -11.94
N ASP A 201 -20.89 2.80 -12.48
CA ASP A 201 -20.66 3.55 -13.72
C ASP A 201 -19.47 4.50 -13.58
N TYR A 202 -19.43 5.26 -12.47
CA TYR A 202 -18.32 6.15 -12.16
C TYR A 202 -16.99 5.41 -12.04
N THR A 203 -17.00 4.22 -11.42
CA THR A 203 -15.80 3.39 -11.25
C THR A 203 -15.31 2.82 -12.58
N ILE A 204 -16.23 2.34 -13.43
CA ILE A 204 -15.93 1.85 -14.78
C ILE A 204 -15.30 2.96 -15.61
N GLU A 205 -15.95 4.13 -15.69
CA GLU A 205 -15.44 5.26 -16.48
C GLU A 205 -14.04 5.67 -16.01
N ARG A 206 -13.81 5.71 -14.70
CA ARG A 206 -12.58 6.21 -14.12
C ARG A 206 -11.40 5.24 -14.19
N HIS A 207 -11.62 3.94 -13.95
CA HIS A 207 -10.53 2.96 -13.77
C HIS A 207 -10.54 1.83 -14.78
N TYR A 208 -11.71 1.46 -15.29
CA TYR A 208 -11.90 0.26 -16.10
C TYR A 208 -12.72 0.56 -17.36
N PRO A 209 -12.32 1.51 -18.22
CA PRO A 209 -13.14 1.97 -19.34
C PRO A 209 -13.37 0.91 -20.43
N ARG A 210 -12.70 -0.25 -20.35
CA ARG A 210 -12.95 -1.42 -21.20
C ARG A 210 -14.06 -2.32 -20.67
N ALA A 211 -14.46 -2.17 -19.41
CA ALA A 211 -15.62 -2.84 -18.85
C ALA A 211 -16.90 -2.10 -19.27
N SER A 212 -17.93 -2.84 -19.58
CA SER A 212 -19.23 -2.32 -20.03
C SER A 212 -20.37 -2.61 -19.05
N ASN A 213 -20.11 -3.44 -18.04
CA ASN A 213 -21.12 -3.93 -17.11
C ASN A 213 -20.48 -4.38 -15.77
N PRO A 214 -21.27 -4.65 -14.72
CA PRO A 214 -20.75 -5.03 -13.41
C PRO A 214 -19.91 -6.33 -13.40
N ILE A 215 -20.20 -7.29 -14.28
CA ILE A 215 -19.42 -8.54 -14.39
C ILE A 215 -18.02 -8.26 -14.95
N GLU A 216 -17.91 -7.42 -15.97
CA GLU A 216 -16.61 -7.02 -16.52
C GLU A 216 -15.82 -6.14 -15.54
N LEU A 217 -16.48 -5.29 -14.77
CA LEU A 217 -15.85 -4.58 -13.66
C LEU A 217 -15.29 -5.57 -12.63
N LEU A 218 -16.10 -6.54 -12.19
CA LEU A 218 -15.69 -7.58 -11.24
C LEU A 218 -14.46 -8.33 -11.76
N ARG A 219 -14.49 -8.78 -13.02
CA ARG A 219 -13.36 -9.47 -13.67
C ARG A 219 -12.08 -8.62 -13.66
N ALA A 220 -12.18 -7.34 -14.00
CA ALA A 220 -11.04 -6.43 -14.03
C ALA A 220 -10.44 -6.19 -12.63
N VAL A 221 -11.30 -6.02 -11.61
CA VAL A 221 -10.86 -5.84 -10.22
C VAL A 221 -10.21 -7.12 -9.68
N ILE A 222 -10.77 -8.31 -9.99
CA ILE A 222 -10.17 -9.61 -9.63
C ILE A 222 -8.74 -9.71 -10.18
N ALA A 223 -8.55 -9.45 -11.47
CA ALA A 223 -7.23 -9.52 -12.10
C ALA A 223 -6.23 -8.53 -11.49
N THR A 224 -6.68 -7.30 -11.21
CA THR A 224 -5.82 -6.27 -10.63
C THR A 224 -5.39 -6.63 -9.20
N GLN A 225 -6.33 -7.13 -8.37
CA GLN A 225 -6.05 -7.54 -7.00
C GLN A 225 -5.16 -8.79 -6.93
N ALA A 226 -5.37 -9.77 -7.82
CA ALA A 226 -4.50 -10.94 -7.93
C ALA A 226 -3.04 -10.54 -8.21
N SER A 227 -2.83 -9.63 -9.17
CA SER A 227 -1.49 -9.13 -9.50
C SER A 227 -0.83 -8.35 -8.37
N LEU A 228 -1.61 -7.49 -7.71
CA LEU A 228 -1.15 -6.67 -6.58
C LEU A 228 -0.62 -7.53 -5.43
N VAL A 229 -1.40 -8.53 -5.02
CA VAL A 229 -1.06 -9.40 -3.89
C VAL A 229 0.11 -10.32 -4.22
N ALA A 230 0.18 -10.83 -5.45
CA ALA A 230 1.37 -11.55 -5.92
C ALA A 230 2.63 -10.67 -5.85
N HIS A 231 2.51 -9.39 -6.20
CA HIS A 231 3.61 -8.43 -6.07
C HIS A 231 4.05 -8.25 -4.62
N TRP A 232 3.10 -8.01 -3.70
CA TRP A 232 3.39 -7.91 -2.27
C TRP A 232 4.14 -9.14 -1.74
N MET A 233 3.63 -10.32 -2.07
CA MET A 233 4.21 -11.57 -1.58
C MET A 233 5.63 -11.78 -2.11
N SER A 234 5.89 -11.45 -3.37
CA SER A 234 7.23 -11.55 -3.98
C SER A 234 8.29 -10.64 -3.36
N LEU A 235 7.86 -9.58 -2.65
CA LEU A 235 8.73 -8.64 -1.94
C LEU A 235 8.78 -8.89 -0.43
N GLY A 236 8.09 -9.92 0.07
CA GLY A 236 8.01 -10.18 1.50
C GLY A 236 7.22 -9.09 2.26
N PHE A 237 6.30 -8.39 1.59
CA PHE A 237 5.46 -7.37 2.19
C PHE A 237 4.22 -7.97 2.86
N ILE A 238 3.96 -7.55 4.09
CA ILE A 238 2.75 -7.84 4.88
C ILE A 238 1.98 -6.53 5.05
N HIS A 239 0.75 -6.47 4.53
CA HIS A 239 -0.11 -5.28 4.70
C HIS A 239 -0.62 -5.13 6.14
N GLY A 240 -0.91 -6.25 6.81
CA GLY A 240 -1.28 -6.30 8.23
C GLY A 240 -2.73 -5.92 8.58
N VAL A 241 -3.48 -5.25 7.69
CA VAL A 241 -4.91 -4.92 7.88
C VAL A 241 -5.64 -4.90 6.52
N MET A 242 -5.84 -6.08 5.94
CA MET A 242 -6.56 -6.23 4.67
C MET A 242 -8.09 -6.27 4.87
N ASN A 243 -8.62 -5.30 5.61
CA ASN A 243 -10.07 -5.08 5.69
C ASN A 243 -10.62 -4.65 4.32
N THR A 244 -11.91 -4.82 4.08
CA THR A 244 -12.53 -4.39 2.80
C THR A 244 -12.51 -2.87 2.62
N ASP A 245 -12.45 -2.09 3.69
CA ASP A 245 -12.22 -0.63 3.66
C ASP A 245 -10.76 -0.23 3.40
N ASN A 246 -9.84 -1.19 3.28
CA ASN A 246 -8.47 -1.01 2.81
C ASN A 246 -8.20 -1.75 1.48
N CYS A 247 -9.25 -2.23 0.81
CA CYS A 247 -9.15 -2.86 -0.51
C CYS A 247 -9.56 -1.83 -1.57
N ALA A 248 -8.58 -1.12 -2.13
CA ALA A 248 -8.83 -0.09 -3.15
C ALA A 248 -9.30 -0.73 -4.46
N ILE A 249 -10.38 -0.20 -5.03
CA ILE A 249 -10.90 -0.71 -6.31
C ILE A 249 -9.94 -0.41 -7.46
N SER A 250 -9.09 0.63 -7.37
CA SER A 250 -8.04 0.93 -8.35
C SER A 250 -6.92 -0.13 -8.41
N GLY A 251 -6.84 -1.04 -7.44
CA GLY A 251 -5.73 -1.98 -7.31
C GLY A 251 -4.44 -1.35 -6.80
N GLU A 252 -4.53 -0.25 -6.06
CA GLU A 252 -3.40 0.35 -5.36
C GLU A 252 -3.29 -0.17 -3.91
N THR A 253 -2.05 -0.34 -3.44
CA THR A 253 -1.78 -0.46 -2.00
C THR A 253 -2.13 0.85 -1.29
N ILE A 254 -2.95 0.78 -0.25
CA ILE A 254 -3.48 1.94 0.49
C ILE A 254 -3.44 1.70 2.00
N ASP A 255 -3.39 2.78 2.78
CA ASP A 255 -3.49 2.77 4.24
C ASP A 255 -2.40 1.93 4.95
N PHE A 256 -1.17 2.43 4.85
CA PHE A 256 0.05 1.92 5.50
C PHE A 256 0.06 2.13 7.02
N GLY A 257 -0.84 1.44 7.72
CA GLY A 257 -0.86 1.38 9.18
C GLY A 257 0.21 0.42 9.72
N PRO A 258 -0.14 -0.81 10.10
CA PRO A 258 0.79 -1.78 10.64
C PRO A 258 1.32 -2.71 9.54
N CYS A 259 1.76 -2.13 8.44
CA CYS A 259 2.41 -2.86 7.35
C CYS A 259 3.91 -3.02 7.63
N ALA A 260 4.51 -4.03 7.04
CA ALA A 260 5.93 -4.35 7.24
C ALA A 260 6.49 -5.14 6.07
N PHE A 261 7.79 -5.02 5.84
CA PHE A 261 8.55 -6.00 5.07
C PHE A 261 9.17 -6.98 6.07
N MET A 262 9.12 -8.27 5.77
CA MET A 262 9.79 -9.27 6.60
C MET A 262 11.30 -9.17 6.44
N ASP A 263 12.01 -9.31 7.55
CA ASP A 263 13.45 -9.59 7.52
C ASP A 263 13.61 -11.11 7.26
N LYS A 264 13.49 -11.96 8.28
CA LYS A 264 13.49 -13.42 8.13
C LYS A 264 12.21 -13.93 7.47
N PHE A 265 12.34 -14.83 6.50
CA PHE A 265 11.19 -15.45 5.84
C PHE A 265 10.46 -16.43 6.75
N HIS A 266 9.16 -16.23 6.92
CA HIS A 266 8.26 -17.23 7.47
C HIS A 266 6.84 -17.00 6.93
N PRO A 267 6.13 -18.04 6.44
CA PRO A 267 4.82 -17.86 5.83
C PRO A 267 3.74 -17.36 6.81
N GLN A 268 3.91 -17.64 8.11
CA GLN A 268 3.00 -17.17 9.17
C GLN A 268 3.42 -15.82 9.79
N CYS A 269 4.36 -15.11 9.17
CA CYS A 269 4.82 -13.82 9.69
C CYS A 269 3.67 -12.81 9.73
N VAL A 270 3.50 -12.15 10.89
CA VAL A 270 2.49 -11.13 11.19
C VAL A 270 3.14 -10.03 12.01
N PHE A 271 2.80 -8.78 11.70
CA PHE A 271 3.33 -7.60 12.39
C PHE A 271 2.24 -6.73 13.02
N SER A 272 0.99 -6.88 12.59
CA SER A 272 -0.10 -6.05 13.12
C SER A 272 -0.38 -6.40 14.56
N SER A 273 -0.20 -5.44 15.47
CA SER A 273 -0.42 -5.62 16.92
C SER A 273 -1.86 -6.02 17.28
N ILE A 274 -2.80 -5.81 16.36
CA ILE A 274 -4.21 -6.14 16.51
C ILE A 274 -4.59 -7.47 15.83
N ASP A 275 -3.69 -8.07 15.05
CA ASP A 275 -3.93 -9.35 14.35
C ASP A 275 -3.49 -10.58 15.16
N ARG A 276 -4.20 -10.82 16.27
CA ARG A 276 -3.88 -11.91 17.21
C ARG A 276 -4.04 -13.31 16.63
N ASN A 277 -4.81 -13.45 15.54
CA ASN A 277 -5.12 -14.74 14.92
C ASN A 277 -4.37 -14.94 13.59
N ALA A 278 -3.38 -14.08 13.28
CA ALA A 278 -2.62 -14.12 12.04
C ALA A 278 -3.51 -14.13 10.78
N ARG A 279 -4.67 -13.47 10.83
CA ARG A 279 -5.63 -13.39 9.72
C ARG A 279 -4.98 -12.80 8.48
N TYR A 280 -4.08 -11.83 8.68
CA TYR A 280 -3.39 -11.07 7.64
C TYR A 280 -1.90 -11.41 7.56
N ALA A 281 -1.49 -12.61 8.04
CA ALA A 281 -0.13 -13.10 7.84
C ALA A 281 0.21 -13.22 6.35
N TRP A 282 1.51 -13.21 6.04
CA TRP A 282 2.02 -13.26 4.66
C TRP A 282 1.35 -14.35 3.80
N GLY A 283 1.29 -15.59 4.30
CA GLY A 283 0.71 -16.74 3.60
C GLY A 283 -0.81 -16.70 3.45
N ASN A 284 -1.49 -15.80 4.17
CA ASN A 284 -2.94 -15.62 4.11
C ASN A 284 -3.37 -14.48 3.19
N GLN A 285 -2.46 -13.64 2.68
CA GLN A 285 -2.85 -12.44 1.93
C GLN A 285 -3.66 -12.76 0.67
N ALA A 286 -3.31 -13.83 -0.06
CA ALA A 286 -4.05 -14.25 -1.26
C ALA A 286 -5.49 -14.70 -0.94
N SER A 287 -5.67 -15.53 0.09
CA SER A 287 -7.00 -16.00 0.50
C SER A 287 -7.87 -14.88 1.05
N ILE A 288 -7.27 -13.92 1.76
CA ILE A 288 -7.97 -12.72 2.23
C ILE A 288 -8.35 -11.79 1.09
N ALA A 289 -7.49 -11.61 0.08
CA ALA A 289 -7.83 -10.83 -1.10
C ALA A 289 -9.00 -11.46 -1.87
N HIS A 290 -8.99 -12.78 -2.04
CA HIS A 290 -10.14 -13.52 -2.59
C HIS A 290 -11.40 -13.29 -1.77
N TRP A 291 -11.30 -13.35 -0.45
CA TRP A 291 -12.42 -13.07 0.45
C TRP A 291 -12.97 -11.64 0.30
N ASN A 292 -12.10 -10.64 0.19
CA ASN A 292 -12.49 -9.25 -0.07
C ASN A 292 -13.16 -9.10 -1.45
N LEU A 293 -12.72 -9.85 -2.46
CA LEU A 293 -13.35 -9.87 -3.79
C LEU A 293 -14.73 -10.54 -3.77
N MET A 294 -14.93 -11.59 -2.97
CA MET A 294 -16.27 -12.15 -2.74
C MET A 294 -17.19 -11.11 -2.09
N ARG A 295 -16.70 -10.39 -1.08
CA ARG A 295 -17.43 -9.28 -0.46
C ARG A 295 -17.76 -8.14 -1.43
N PHE A 296 -16.91 -7.90 -2.43
CA PHE A 296 -17.18 -6.93 -3.50
C PHE A 296 -18.24 -7.45 -4.47
N ALA A 297 -18.13 -8.70 -4.91
CA ALA A 297 -19.08 -9.33 -5.83
C ALA A 297 -20.53 -9.30 -5.29
N GLU A 298 -20.70 -9.55 -3.98
CA GLU A 298 -22.00 -9.44 -3.30
C GLU A 298 -22.68 -8.08 -3.53
N THR A 299 -21.90 -6.99 -3.55
CA THR A 299 -22.42 -5.63 -3.73
C THR A 299 -22.92 -5.35 -5.14
N LEU A 300 -22.47 -6.14 -6.12
CA LEU A 300 -22.80 -5.99 -7.53
C LEU A 300 -24.00 -6.84 -7.95
N LEU A 301 -24.39 -7.86 -7.16
CA LEU A 301 -25.48 -8.78 -7.50
C LEU A 301 -26.77 -8.08 -7.95
N PRO A 302 -27.26 -7.01 -7.26
CA PRO A 302 -28.48 -6.33 -7.68
C PRO A 302 -28.39 -5.64 -9.06
N LEU A 303 -27.18 -5.41 -9.56
CA LEU A 303 -26.90 -4.78 -10.85
C LEU A 303 -26.61 -5.80 -11.96
N ILE A 304 -26.31 -7.05 -11.60
CA ILE A 304 -25.94 -8.11 -12.55
C ILE A 304 -27.19 -8.69 -13.21
N ASP A 305 -28.16 -9.11 -12.40
CA ASP A 305 -29.42 -9.67 -12.88
C ASP A 305 -30.52 -9.50 -11.82
N SER A 306 -31.78 -9.36 -12.27
CA SER A 306 -32.94 -9.35 -11.39
C SER A 306 -33.18 -10.71 -10.70
N ASP A 307 -32.75 -11.80 -11.33
CA ASP A 307 -32.72 -13.13 -10.72
C ASP A 307 -31.44 -13.29 -9.91
N THR A 308 -31.60 -13.39 -8.59
CA THR A 308 -30.48 -13.48 -7.64
C THR A 308 -29.64 -14.74 -7.85
N ASP A 309 -30.24 -15.88 -8.16
CA ASP A 309 -29.50 -17.13 -8.34
C ASP A 309 -28.63 -17.09 -9.61
N LYS A 310 -29.17 -16.45 -10.65
CA LYS A 310 -28.42 -16.20 -11.88
C LYS A 310 -27.28 -15.19 -11.65
N ALA A 311 -27.53 -14.11 -10.93
CA ALA A 311 -26.50 -13.13 -10.58
C ALA A 311 -25.34 -13.76 -9.78
N ILE A 312 -25.67 -14.61 -8.80
CA ILE A 312 -24.69 -15.37 -8.01
C ILE A 312 -23.87 -16.28 -8.92
N THR A 313 -24.52 -17.07 -9.78
CA THR A 313 -23.84 -18.00 -10.70
C THR A 313 -22.83 -17.27 -11.61
N LEU A 314 -23.21 -16.11 -12.13
CA LEU A 314 -22.32 -15.28 -12.97
C LEU A 314 -21.13 -14.74 -12.17
N ALA A 315 -21.38 -14.19 -10.97
CA ALA A 315 -20.33 -13.66 -10.11
C ALA A 315 -19.34 -14.75 -9.64
N GLU A 316 -19.83 -15.92 -9.24
CA GLU A 316 -19.01 -17.07 -8.85
C GLU A 316 -18.13 -17.57 -10.00
N THR A 317 -18.63 -17.50 -11.23
CA THR A 317 -17.86 -17.89 -12.43
C THR A 317 -16.62 -17.00 -12.57
N GLU A 318 -16.76 -15.68 -12.38
CA GLU A 318 -15.60 -14.77 -12.41
C GLU A 318 -14.67 -14.97 -11.21
N LEU A 319 -15.23 -15.16 -10.00
CA LEU A 319 -14.45 -15.34 -8.76
C LEU A 319 -13.53 -16.57 -8.79
N LYS A 320 -13.89 -17.61 -9.56
CA LYS A 320 -13.05 -18.81 -9.75
C LYS A 320 -11.72 -18.49 -10.45
N ALA A 321 -11.69 -17.46 -11.29
CA ALA A 321 -10.48 -17.07 -12.02
C ALA A 321 -9.38 -16.48 -11.12
N PHE A 322 -9.72 -16.04 -9.90
CA PHE A 322 -8.73 -15.43 -8.98
C PHE A 322 -7.53 -16.36 -8.72
N GLY A 323 -7.79 -17.64 -8.44
CA GLY A 323 -6.74 -18.60 -8.11
C GLY A 323 -5.70 -18.71 -9.22
N ASP A 324 -6.17 -18.92 -10.46
CA ASP A 324 -5.29 -19.06 -11.62
C ASP A 324 -4.53 -17.77 -11.94
N LEU A 325 -5.19 -16.61 -11.84
CA LEU A 325 -4.57 -15.30 -12.08
C LEU A 325 -3.50 -14.98 -11.04
N PHE A 326 -3.81 -15.19 -9.76
CA PHE A 326 -2.86 -14.99 -8.67
C PHE A 326 -1.67 -15.93 -8.82
N GLN A 327 -1.94 -17.23 -9.06
CA GLN A 327 -0.90 -18.24 -9.13
C GLN A 327 0.06 -17.99 -10.28
N LYS A 328 -0.46 -17.58 -11.45
CA LYS A 328 0.36 -17.19 -12.60
C LYS A 328 1.29 -16.03 -12.25
N ASP A 329 0.76 -14.93 -11.72
CA ASP A 329 1.57 -13.75 -11.40
C ASP A 329 2.56 -14.03 -10.25
N TYR A 330 2.17 -14.85 -9.27
CA TYR A 330 3.02 -15.30 -8.18
C TYR A 330 4.21 -16.10 -8.72
N GLN A 331 3.95 -17.08 -9.59
CA GLN A 331 4.98 -17.92 -10.21
C GLN A 331 5.91 -17.10 -11.08
N THR A 332 5.38 -16.28 -11.99
CA THR A 332 6.19 -15.41 -12.84
C THR A 332 7.14 -14.57 -12.00
N ARG A 333 6.66 -13.95 -10.92
CA ARG A 333 7.51 -13.11 -10.06
C ARG A 333 8.59 -13.93 -9.35
N PHE A 334 8.25 -15.05 -8.73
CA PHE A 334 9.24 -15.86 -8.00
C PHE A 334 10.26 -16.54 -8.92
N LEU A 335 9.86 -17.01 -10.10
CA LEU A 335 10.79 -17.55 -11.10
C LEU A 335 11.76 -16.47 -11.57
N GLN A 336 11.28 -15.25 -11.83
CA GLN A 336 12.14 -14.10 -12.16
C GLN A 336 13.14 -13.76 -11.06
N LYS A 337 12.72 -13.81 -9.79
CA LYS A 337 13.62 -13.62 -8.64
C LYS A 337 14.70 -14.70 -8.55
N LEU A 338 14.37 -15.92 -8.95
CA LEU A 338 15.29 -17.05 -9.07
C LEU A 338 16.09 -17.04 -10.39
N GLY A 339 15.86 -16.08 -11.29
CA GLY A 339 16.48 -16.04 -12.61
C GLY A 339 16.04 -17.16 -13.56
N LEU A 340 14.97 -17.88 -13.24
CA LEU A 340 14.52 -19.06 -13.97
C LEU A 340 13.52 -18.69 -15.07
N PRO A 341 13.49 -19.41 -16.21
CA PRO A 341 12.47 -19.26 -17.25
C PRO A 341 11.05 -19.49 -16.71
N GLU A 342 10.05 -18.83 -17.27
CA GLU A 342 8.63 -19.01 -16.90
C GLU A 342 8.11 -20.45 -17.10
N THR A 343 8.80 -21.25 -17.92
CA THR A 343 8.50 -22.68 -18.15
C THR A 343 9.06 -23.61 -17.08
N SER A 344 9.77 -23.08 -16.08
CA SER A 344 10.40 -23.86 -15.00
C SER A 344 9.34 -24.44 -14.05
N SER A 345 9.68 -25.55 -13.38
CA SER A 345 8.77 -26.17 -12.41
C SER A 345 8.51 -25.23 -11.23
N HIS A 346 7.26 -25.17 -10.79
CA HIS A 346 6.87 -24.42 -9.58
C HIS A 346 7.49 -25.02 -8.30
N ASP A 347 7.92 -26.29 -8.34
CA ASP A 347 8.62 -26.94 -7.23
C ASP A 347 9.94 -26.24 -6.87
N GLU A 348 10.53 -25.46 -7.79
CA GLU A 348 11.70 -24.60 -7.51
C GLU A 348 11.35 -23.52 -6.47
N ILE A 349 10.17 -22.93 -6.58
CA ILE A 349 9.68 -21.88 -5.68
C ILE A 349 9.42 -22.49 -4.30
N ASP A 350 8.70 -23.60 -4.24
CA ASP A 350 8.34 -24.25 -2.98
C ASP A 350 9.58 -24.77 -2.23
N ARG A 351 10.54 -25.37 -2.95
CA ARG A 351 11.84 -25.76 -2.36
C ARG A 351 12.61 -24.57 -1.83
N CYS A 352 12.68 -23.47 -2.59
CA CYS A 352 13.34 -22.24 -2.15
C CYS A 352 12.68 -21.70 -0.87
N LEU A 353 11.36 -21.49 -0.86
CA LEU A 353 10.67 -20.90 0.29
C LEU A 353 10.71 -21.81 1.52
N LYS A 354 10.65 -23.14 1.31
CA LYS A 354 10.86 -24.12 2.39
C LYS A 354 12.26 -23.97 2.99
N LEU A 355 13.30 -23.90 2.17
CA LEU A 355 14.68 -23.67 2.63
C LEU A 355 14.78 -22.39 3.47
N LEU A 356 14.23 -21.27 2.98
CA LEU A 356 14.30 -19.99 3.71
C LEU A 356 13.57 -20.05 5.04
N THR A 357 12.47 -20.80 5.12
CA THR A 357 11.70 -21.00 6.36
C THR A 357 12.49 -21.84 7.36
N GLU A 358 13.00 -23.00 6.94
CA GLU A 358 13.70 -23.96 7.81
C GLU A 358 15.03 -23.41 8.34
N GLN A 359 15.67 -22.51 7.59
CA GLN A 359 16.96 -21.90 7.94
C GLN A 359 16.81 -20.46 8.47
N GLU A 360 15.59 -19.96 8.64
CA GLU A 360 15.26 -18.60 9.12
C GLU A 360 16.03 -17.48 8.39
N ILE A 361 16.08 -17.55 7.06
CA ILE A 361 16.93 -16.69 6.23
C ILE A 361 16.27 -15.33 5.98
N ASP A 362 17.06 -14.25 5.98
CA ASP A 362 16.59 -12.93 5.55
C ASP A 362 16.15 -12.95 4.08
N PHE A 363 14.88 -12.65 3.84
CA PHE A 363 14.22 -12.82 2.55
C PHE A 363 14.88 -11.95 1.47
N THR A 364 15.05 -10.66 1.73
CA THR A 364 15.64 -9.72 0.76
C THR A 364 17.11 -10.03 0.52
N LEU A 365 17.90 -10.26 1.58
CA LEU A 365 19.33 -10.57 1.45
C LEU A 365 19.58 -11.87 0.71
N PHE A 366 18.74 -12.89 0.88
CA PHE A 366 18.87 -14.13 0.11
C PHE A 366 18.83 -13.85 -1.39
N PHE A 367 17.75 -13.23 -1.87
CA PHE A 367 17.59 -12.95 -3.30
C PHE A 367 18.64 -11.98 -3.83
N ARG A 368 19.04 -11.01 -3.01
CA ARG A 368 20.13 -10.08 -3.32
C ARG A 368 21.46 -10.81 -3.53
N ARG A 369 21.87 -11.66 -2.57
CA ARG A 369 23.13 -12.42 -2.66
C ARG A 369 23.06 -13.52 -3.72
N LEU A 370 21.89 -14.09 -3.96
CA LEU A 370 21.65 -15.02 -5.07
C LEU A 370 21.88 -14.34 -6.43
N THR A 371 21.41 -13.10 -6.59
CA THR A 371 21.63 -12.30 -7.82
C THR A 371 23.13 -12.03 -8.05
N ARG A 372 23.88 -11.73 -6.99
CA ARG A 372 25.34 -11.52 -7.07
C ARG A 372 26.09 -12.80 -7.44
N PHE A 373 25.72 -13.92 -6.82
CA PHE A 373 26.27 -15.23 -7.17
C PHE A 373 25.96 -15.59 -8.63
N ALA A 374 24.72 -15.42 -9.08
CA ALA A 374 24.31 -15.65 -10.47
C ALA A 374 25.06 -14.75 -11.47
N ALA A 375 25.48 -13.55 -11.04
CA ALA A 375 26.30 -12.64 -11.82
C ALA A 375 27.80 -13.00 -11.88
N GLY A 376 28.22 -14.11 -11.25
CA GLY A 376 29.59 -14.62 -11.26
C GLY A 376 30.43 -14.26 -10.03
N GLU A 377 29.83 -13.72 -8.98
CA GLU A 377 30.54 -13.49 -7.71
C GLU A 377 30.68 -14.78 -6.88
N SER A 378 31.54 -14.75 -5.85
CA SER A 378 31.72 -15.87 -4.91
C SER A 378 30.39 -16.28 -4.25
N SER A 379 30.20 -17.58 -4.05
CA SER A 379 29.06 -18.10 -3.28
C SER A 379 29.22 -17.92 -1.77
N GLU A 380 30.40 -17.53 -1.28
CA GLU A 380 30.69 -17.39 0.16
C GLU A 380 29.72 -16.43 0.86
N PRO A 381 29.45 -15.19 0.39
CA PRO A 381 28.49 -14.31 1.05
C PRO A 381 27.08 -14.89 1.07
N LEU A 382 26.65 -15.61 0.03
CA LEU A 382 25.35 -16.27 0.02
C LEU A 382 25.32 -17.41 1.05
N ALA A 383 26.37 -18.24 1.10
CA ALA A 383 26.51 -19.35 2.05
C ALA A 383 26.57 -18.88 3.52
N GLU A 384 27.10 -17.68 3.79
CA GLU A 384 27.14 -17.09 5.13
C GLU A 384 25.77 -16.76 5.72
N LEU A 385 24.73 -16.65 4.90
CA LEU A 385 23.36 -16.48 5.40
C LEU A 385 22.85 -17.73 6.11
N PHE A 386 23.41 -18.91 5.81
CA PHE A 386 22.86 -20.20 6.23
C PHE A 386 23.57 -20.75 7.47
N PRO A 387 22.83 -21.06 8.54
CA PRO A 387 23.36 -21.80 9.67
C PRO A 387 23.88 -23.18 9.26
N ASP A 388 23.10 -23.91 8.45
CA ASP A 388 23.51 -25.20 7.87
C ASP A 388 24.02 -25.03 6.43
N LYS A 389 25.35 -25.04 6.29
CA LYS A 389 26.03 -24.92 5.00
C LYS A 389 25.88 -26.16 4.12
N VAL A 390 25.50 -27.32 4.66
CA VAL A 390 25.29 -28.55 3.88
C VAL A 390 23.93 -28.47 3.19
N ILE A 391 22.88 -28.16 3.94
CA ILE A 391 21.52 -27.97 3.40
C ILE A 391 21.52 -26.92 2.29
N PHE A 392 22.22 -25.79 2.50
CA PHE A 392 22.36 -24.77 1.46
C PHE A 392 23.08 -25.29 0.20
N ARG A 393 24.18 -26.04 0.37
CA ARG A 393 24.93 -26.59 -0.77
C ARG A 393 24.09 -27.58 -1.57
N ASP A 394 23.31 -28.41 -0.89
CA ASP A 394 22.41 -29.37 -1.55
C ASP A 394 21.35 -28.62 -2.38
N TRP A 395 20.69 -27.61 -1.82
CA TRP A 395 19.77 -26.77 -2.58
C TRP A 395 20.43 -26.04 -3.75
N LEU A 396 21.64 -25.50 -3.56
CA LEU A 396 22.36 -24.77 -4.59
C LEU A 396 22.72 -25.68 -5.79
N ASN A 397 23.06 -26.95 -5.53
CA ASN A 397 23.33 -27.94 -6.57
C ASN A 397 22.07 -28.33 -7.35
N ASP A 398 20.92 -28.35 -6.66
CA ASP A 398 19.62 -28.67 -7.27
C ASP A 398 19.00 -27.49 -8.03
N TRP A 399 19.35 -26.26 -7.67
CA TRP A 399 18.87 -25.06 -8.35
C TRP A 399 19.38 -25.01 -9.79
N ASN A 400 18.46 -24.91 -10.75
CA ASN A 400 18.79 -24.96 -12.17
C ASN A 400 19.53 -23.71 -12.67
N GLN A 401 20.85 -23.80 -12.77
CA GLN A 401 21.72 -22.70 -13.19
C GLN A 401 21.96 -22.63 -14.71
N SER A 402 21.37 -23.53 -15.51
CA SER A 402 21.72 -23.70 -16.94
C SER A 402 21.33 -22.53 -17.84
N SER A 403 20.39 -21.68 -17.43
CA SER A 403 19.84 -20.58 -18.24
C SER A 403 19.29 -19.43 -17.38
N LEU A 404 20.14 -18.90 -16.48
CA LEU A 404 19.74 -17.82 -15.59
C LEU A 404 19.62 -16.47 -16.30
N ASP A 405 18.50 -15.77 -16.09
CA ASP A 405 18.32 -14.37 -16.48
C ASP A 405 18.73 -13.43 -15.33
N VAL A 406 20.02 -13.14 -15.25
CA VAL A 406 20.59 -12.24 -14.23
C VAL A 406 20.07 -10.81 -14.38
N SER A 407 19.76 -10.36 -15.60
CA SER A 407 19.17 -9.04 -15.82
C SER A 407 17.83 -8.96 -15.11
N LYS A 408 17.00 -10.00 -15.27
CA LYS A 408 15.70 -10.02 -14.63
C LYS A 408 15.76 -10.16 -13.12
N MET A 409 16.74 -10.90 -12.59
CA MET A 409 17.00 -10.93 -11.15
C MET A 409 17.33 -9.54 -10.61
N ARG A 410 18.16 -8.74 -11.30
CA ARG A 410 18.50 -7.36 -10.87
C ARG A 410 17.28 -6.43 -10.87
N GLU A 411 16.34 -6.62 -11.80
CA GLU A 411 15.10 -5.84 -11.86
C GLU A 411 14.07 -6.23 -10.78
N THR A 412 14.15 -7.44 -10.23
CA THR A 412 13.10 -8.01 -9.35
C THR A 412 13.57 -8.27 -7.92
N ASN A 413 14.88 -8.30 -7.68
CA ASN A 413 15.48 -8.50 -6.36
C ASN A 413 16.01 -7.16 -5.84
N PRO A 414 15.23 -6.45 -4.99
CA PRO A 414 15.70 -5.19 -4.44
C PRO A 414 16.90 -5.43 -3.50
N ILE A 415 17.77 -4.44 -3.48
CA ILE A 415 18.88 -4.29 -2.53
C ILE A 415 18.36 -3.70 -1.23
N LEU A 416 17.50 -2.67 -1.34
CA LEU A 416 16.93 -1.95 -0.21
C LEU A 416 15.43 -2.14 -0.12
N ILE A 417 14.96 -2.37 1.11
CA ILE A 417 13.55 -2.36 1.51
C ILE A 417 13.41 -1.43 2.73
N PRO A 418 12.22 -0.88 3.01
CA PRO A 418 12.00 -0.10 4.23
C PRO A 418 11.95 -1.03 5.45
N ARG A 419 13.12 -1.55 5.87
CA ARG A 419 13.25 -2.45 7.03
C ARG A 419 12.62 -1.84 8.26
N ASN A 420 11.88 -2.63 9.03
CA ASN A 420 11.04 -2.12 10.12
C ASN A 420 11.84 -1.36 11.17
N HIS A 421 13.04 -1.84 11.52
CA HIS A 421 13.92 -1.15 12.49
C HIS A 421 14.45 0.20 11.98
N ARG A 422 14.67 0.36 10.66
CA ARG A 422 15.08 1.64 10.06
C ARG A 422 13.91 2.62 9.99
N VAL A 423 12.71 2.13 9.70
CA VAL A 423 11.48 2.94 9.77
C VAL A 423 11.24 3.41 11.20
N GLU A 424 11.37 2.52 12.19
CA GLU A 424 11.21 2.85 13.61
C GLU A 424 12.31 3.82 14.09
N GLN A 425 13.56 3.64 13.65
CA GLN A 425 14.65 4.58 13.90
C GLN A 425 14.29 5.99 13.40
N ALA A 426 13.76 6.10 12.17
CA ALA A 426 13.34 7.37 11.60
C ALA A 426 12.18 8.02 12.38
N ILE A 427 11.22 7.22 12.85
CA ILE A 427 10.09 7.70 13.65
C ILE A 427 10.54 8.19 15.02
N ARG A 428 11.35 7.41 15.73
CA ARG A 428 11.86 7.77 17.06
C ARG A 428 12.71 9.04 17.02
N ALA A 429 13.59 9.17 16.03
CA ALA A 429 14.34 10.40 15.81
C ALA A 429 13.42 11.57 15.49
N GLY A 430 12.40 11.36 14.64
CA GLY A 430 11.41 12.38 14.29
C GLY A 430 10.61 12.90 15.50
N TYR A 431 10.28 12.05 16.47
CA TYR A 431 9.66 12.47 17.72
C TYR A 431 10.56 13.37 18.58
N GLN A 432 11.87 13.24 18.44
CA GLN A 432 12.87 14.08 19.11
C GLN A 432 13.25 15.32 18.29
N GLY A 433 12.63 15.51 17.11
CA GLY A 433 12.89 16.63 16.21
C GLY A 433 14.04 16.40 15.22
N ASP A 434 14.67 15.23 15.22
CA ASP A 434 15.68 14.86 14.23
C ASP A 434 15.06 14.11 13.05
N LEU A 435 14.95 14.78 11.91
CA LEU A 435 14.38 14.23 10.68
C LEU A 435 15.46 13.69 9.72
N ALA A 436 16.75 13.76 10.07
CA ALA A 436 17.83 13.30 9.19
C ALA A 436 17.72 11.80 8.83
N PRO A 437 17.41 10.87 9.76
CA PRO A 437 17.24 9.47 9.41
C PRO A 437 16.04 9.23 8.47
N PHE A 438 14.95 9.97 8.65
CA PHE A 438 13.80 9.93 7.75
C PHE A 438 14.18 10.38 6.33
N HIS A 439 14.86 11.51 6.21
CA HIS A 439 15.27 12.02 4.90
C HIS A 439 16.19 11.03 4.19
N ARG A 440 17.22 10.56 4.90
CA ARG A 440 18.19 9.60 4.39
C ARG A 440 17.53 8.31 3.89
N LEU A 441 16.62 7.73 4.69
CA LEU A 441 15.95 6.49 4.33
C LEU A 441 15.07 6.66 3.09
N VAL A 442 14.30 7.75 3.01
CA VAL A 442 13.47 8.04 1.82
C VAL A 442 14.34 8.27 0.58
N ASP A 443 15.50 8.92 0.69
CA ASP A 443 16.40 9.14 -0.44
C ASP A 443 17.07 7.85 -0.92
N ALA A 444 17.46 6.97 -0.01
CA ALA A 444 17.98 5.64 -0.33
C ALA A 444 16.94 4.78 -1.08
N LEU A 445 15.69 4.78 -0.61
CA LEU A 445 14.62 3.93 -1.16
C LEU A 445 14.08 4.39 -2.53
N LYS A 446 14.59 5.48 -3.11
CA LYS A 446 14.23 5.92 -4.47
C LYS A 446 14.76 4.98 -5.56
N ASN A 447 15.88 4.31 -5.33
CA ASN A 447 16.51 3.41 -6.29
C ASN A 447 16.79 2.06 -5.65
N PRO A 448 15.76 1.33 -5.19
CA PRO A 448 15.94 0.16 -4.32
C PRO A 448 16.68 -1.00 -4.98
N PHE A 449 16.84 -1.00 -6.31
CA PHE A 449 17.56 -2.01 -7.09
C PHE A 449 19.00 -1.60 -7.45
N ALA A 450 19.40 -0.35 -7.20
CA ALA A 450 20.70 0.18 -7.60
C ALA A 450 21.73 0.07 -6.47
N GLU A 451 22.98 -0.25 -6.84
CA GLU A 451 24.11 -0.22 -5.91
C GLU A 451 24.32 1.23 -5.41
N GLN A 452 24.24 1.42 -4.10
CA GLN A 452 24.43 2.74 -3.48
C GLN A 452 25.32 2.58 -2.25
N GLU A 453 26.64 2.71 -2.44
CA GLU A 453 27.65 2.48 -1.39
C GLU A 453 27.38 3.33 -0.12
N GLU A 454 26.89 4.56 -0.31
CA GLU A 454 26.51 5.50 0.75
C GLU A 454 25.33 5.02 1.63
N TYR A 455 24.58 4.00 1.20
CA TYR A 455 23.43 3.40 1.90
C TYR A 455 23.61 1.91 2.21
N SER A 456 24.82 1.36 2.06
CA SER A 456 25.10 -0.07 2.31
C SER A 456 24.72 -0.53 3.73
N ASP A 457 24.80 0.34 4.74
CA ASP A 457 24.36 0.06 6.10
C ASP A 457 22.84 -0.20 6.22
N LEU A 458 22.03 0.31 5.27
CA LEU A 458 20.58 0.11 5.24
C LEU A 458 20.18 -1.29 4.73
N GLU A 459 21.10 -2.03 4.10
CA GLU A 459 20.88 -3.45 3.75
C GLU A 459 20.86 -4.36 4.98
N THR A 460 21.50 -3.93 6.08
CA THR A 460 21.77 -4.76 7.27
C THR A 460 20.46 -5.13 7.98
N PRO A 461 20.22 -6.42 8.29
CA PRO A 461 19.06 -6.86 9.05
C PRO A 461 19.13 -6.35 10.51
N PRO A 462 18.01 -6.28 11.24
CA PRO A 462 18.02 -5.80 12.61
C PRO A 462 18.88 -6.71 13.51
N ARG A 463 19.60 -6.11 14.46
CA ARG A 463 20.09 -6.86 15.63
C ARG A 463 18.91 -7.33 16.48
N PRO A 464 19.08 -8.35 17.35
CA PRO A 464 18.00 -8.83 18.21
C PRO A 464 17.29 -7.73 19.00
N GLU A 465 18.03 -6.73 19.51
CA GLU A 465 17.50 -5.59 20.24
C GLU A 465 16.81 -4.52 19.38
N GLU A 466 17.00 -4.56 18.07
CA GLU A 466 16.39 -3.66 17.08
C GLU A 466 15.16 -4.28 16.41
N ALA A 467 14.91 -5.56 16.65
CA ALA A 467 13.81 -6.29 16.03
C ALA A 467 12.46 -5.66 16.39
N VAL A 468 11.69 -5.31 15.34
CA VAL A 468 10.33 -4.78 15.48
C VAL A 468 9.36 -5.95 15.33
N HIS A 469 8.82 -6.43 16.45
CA HIS A 469 7.86 -7.54 16.46
C HIS A 469 6.44 -7.12 16.10
N GLU A 470 6.09 -5.86 16.38
CA GLU A 470 4.76 -5.32 16.12
C GLU A 470 4.83 -3.92 15.52
N THR A 471 3.90 -3.64 14.63
CA THR A 471 3.64 -2.32 14.05
C THR A 471 2.19 -1.91 14.34
N PHE A 472 1.93 -0.61 14.30
CA PHE A 472 0.69 -0.02 14.83
C PHE A 472 -0.01 0.88 13.80
N CYS A 473 -1.34 0.90 13.82
CA CYS A 473 -2.16 1.78 12.98
C CYS A 473 -2.05 3.29 13.34
N GLY A 474 -1.48 3.60 14.51
CA GLY A 474 -1.31 4.97 15.03
C GLY A 474 -2.62 5.77 15.19
N THR A 475 -3.75 5.06 15.30
CA THR A 475 -5.09 5.60 15.54
C THR A 475 -5.32 5.87 17.00
#